data_AF-A0A917B691-F1
#
_entry.id   AF-A0A917B691-F1
#
_cell.length_a   1.000
_cell.length_b   1.000
_cell.length_c   1.000
_cell.angle_alpha   90.00
_cell.angle_beta   90.00
_cell.angle_gamma   90.00
#
_symmetry.space_group_name_H-M   'P 1'
#
loop_
_entity.id
_entity.type
_entity.pdbx_description
1 polymer ?
#
loop_
_entity_poly.entity_id
_entity_poly.type
_entity_poly.pdbx_seq_one_letter_code
_entity_poly.pdbx_strand_id
1 'polypeptide(L)'
;MNERQKLVNERWKKTREMGKMKYIGYYGIVAYGTIFLLFSIMMDTFFGDGVTSSIIIEKVIIAVIGGIFFGLITWWINERRYQKFTNHQ
;
A
#
# COMPACT_ATOMS: atom_id res chain seq x y z
N MET A 1 0.20 -15.73 -22.65
CA MET A 1 0.52 -15.52 -21.22
C MET A 1 2.02 -15.29 -21.14
N ASN A 2 2.46 -14.12 -20.68
CA ASN A 2 3.89 -13.76 -20.73
C ASN A 2 4.62 -14.28 -19.48
N GLU A 3 5.90 -14.63 -19.59
CA GLU A 3 6.72 -15.10 -18.45
C GLU A 3 6.65 -14.17 -17.23
N ARG A 4 6.57 -12.85 -17.47
CA ARG A 4 6.38 -11.84 -16.43
C ARG A 4 5.15 -12.09 -15.56
N GLN A 5 4.03 -12.54 -16.13
CA GLN A 5 2.79 -12.78 -15.38
C GLN A 5 2.91 -13.98 -14.45
N LYS A 6 3.61 -15.06 -14.87
CA LYS A 6 3.91 -16.21 -14.01
C LYS A 6 4.74 -15.79 -12.81
N LEU A 7 5.84 -15.06 -13.04
CA LEU A 7 6.72 -14.57 -11.96
C LEU A 7 5.97 -13.71 -10.94
N VAL A 8 5.08 -12.82 -11.41
CA VAL A 8 4.29 -11.96 -10.53
C VAL A 8 3.32 -12.78 -9.67
N ASN A 9 2.68 -13.81 -10.24
CA ASN A 9 1.77 -14.67 -9.49
C ASN A 9 2.50 -15.56 -8.46
N GLU A 10 3.69 -16.06 -8.78
CA GLU A 10 4.53 -16.80 -7.82
C GLU A 10 4.99 -15.91 -6.66
N ARG A 11 5.38 -14.67 -6.94
CA ARG A 11 5.70 -13.68 -5.89
C ARG A 11 4.49 -13.41 -5.02
N TRP A 12 3.32 -13.19 -5.62
CA TRP A 12 2.08 -13.00 -4.87
C TRP A 12 1.74 -14.20 -3.99
N LYS A 13 1.97 -15.43 -4.46
CA LYS A 13 1.77 -16.65 -3.66
C LYS A 13 2.56 -16.60 -2.36
N LYS A 14 3.84 -16.19 -2.40
CA LYS A 14 4.66 -16.01 -1.19
C LYS A 14 4.15 -14.86 -0.31
N THR A 15 3.80 -13.72 -0.91
CA THR A 15 3.28 -12.56 -0.17
C THR A 15 1.96 -12.86 0.54
N ARG A 16 1.07 -13.65 -0.06
CA ARG A 16 -0.25 -13.97 0.53
C ARG A 16 -0.14 -14.84 1.78
N GLU A 17 0.92 -15.64 1.93
CA GLU A 17 1.15 -16.49 3.12
C GLU A 17 1.31 -15.66 4.39
N MET A 18 1.73 -14.39 4.27
CA MET A 18 1.78 -13.44 5.38
C MET A 18 0.38 -13.10 5.94
N GLY A 19 -0.66 -13.25 5.12
CA GLY A 19 -2.04 -12.94 5.47
C GLY A 19 -2.43 -11.48 5.25
N LYS A 20 -3.73 -11.26 5.02
CA LYS A 20 -4.31 -9.96 4.62
C LYS A 20 -4.02 -8.83 5.62
N MET A 21 -4.21 -9.07 6.91
CA MET A 21 -4.05 -8.03 7.94
C MET A 21 -2.60 -7.56 8.06
N LYS A 22 -1.63 -8.50 8.03
CA LYS A 22 -0.20 -8.16 8.03
C LYS A 22 0.18 -7.43 6.75
N TYR A 23 -0.34 -7.85 5.59
CA TYR A 23 -0.11 -7.13 4.34
C TYR A 23 -0.60 -5.69 4.39
N ILE A 24 -1.82 -5.46 4.88
CA ILE A 24 -2.37 -4.10 5.02
C ILE A 24 -1.52 -3.30 6.01
N GLY A 25 -1.08 -3.87 7.12
CA GLY A 25 -0.19 -3.20 8.06
C GLY A 25 1.14 -2.78 7.43
N TYR A 26 1.88 -3.71 6.82
CA TYR A 26 3.22 -3.45 6.28
C TYR A 26 3.19 -2.67 4.96
N TYR A 27 2.42 -3.14 3.97
CA TYR A 27 2.42 -2.54 2.63
C TYR A 27 1.40 -1.42 2.48
N GLY A 28 0.29 -1.50 3.21
CA GLY A 28 -0.71 -0.43 3.24
C GLY A 28 -0.29 0.68 4.18
N ILE A 29 -0.24 0.45 5.49
CA ILE A 29 -0.05 1.54 6.46
C ILE A 29 1.41 2.00 6.48
N VAL A 30 2.37 1.09 6.65
CA VAL A 30 3.78 1.47 6.82
C VAL A 30 4.38 1.99 5.51
N ALA A 31 4.30 1.22 4.42
CA ALA A 31 4.93 1.63 3.16
C ALA A 31 4.25 2.86 2.55
N TYR A 32 2.93 2.85 2.37
CA TYR A 32 2.22 4.00 1.80
C TYR A 32 2.19 5.18 2.78
N GLY A 33 2.02 4.96 4.08
CA GLY A 33 2.07 6.04 5.06
C GLY A 33 3.44 6.72 5.12
N THR A 34 4.54 5.97 5.04
CA THR A 34 5.89 6.54 4.95
C THR A 34 6.04 7.41 3.70
N ILE A 35 5.61 6.92 2.53
CA ILE A 35 5.69 7.67 1.28
C ILE A 35 4.84 8.95 1.37
N PHE A 36 3.63 8.85 1.91
CA PHE A 36 2.74 9.99 2.10
C PHE A 36 3.34 11.04 3.02
N LEU A 37 3.91 10.64 4.16
CA LEU A 37 4.55 11.58 5.09
C LEU A 37 5.77 12.25 4.47
N LEU A 38 6.64 11.50 3.77
CA LEU A 38 7.79 12.06 3.06
C LEU A 38 7.34 13.10 2.01
N PHE A 39 6.32 12.75 1.21
CA PHE A 39 5.77 13.66 0.22
C PHE A 39 5.15 14.90 0.89
N SER A 40 4.44 14.73 1.99
CA SER A 40 3.80 15.82 2.71
C SER A 40 4.81 16.80 3.33
N ILE A 41 5.90 16.29 3.92
CA ILE A 41 7.00 17.11 4.44
C ILE A 41 7.69 17.87 3.30
N MET A 42 7.92 17.19 2.18
CA MET A 42 8.48 17.83 0.98
C MET A 42 7.59 18.98 0.53
N MET A 43 6.27 18.76 0.40
CA MET A 43 5.32 19.80 0.01
C MET A 43 5.30 20.98 0.99
N ASP A 44 5.31 20.72 2.30
CA ASP A 44 5.38 21.79 3.31
C ASP A 44 6.66 22.61 3.18
N THR A 45 7.79 21.98 2.85
CA THR A 45 9.09 22.64 2.70
C THR A 45 9.12 23.58 1.49
N PHE A 46 8.44 23.20 0.40
CA PHE A 46 8.43 23.99 -0.85
C PHE A 46 7.28 24.99 -0.95
N PHE A 47 6.14 24.72 -0.31
CA PHE A 47 4.89 25.44 -0.53
C PHE A 47 4.15 25.88 0.75
N GLY A 48 4.65 25.52 1.93
CA GLY A 48 3.96 25.81 3.20
C GLY A 48 4.61 26.92 4.02
N ASP A 49 3.83 27.54 4.90
CA ASP A 49 4.28 28.55 5.87
C ASP A 49 4.93 27.94 7.14
N GLY A 50 5.33 26.65 7.08
CA GLY A 50 5.93 25.89 8.18
C GLY A 50 5.06 24.75 8.71
N VAL A 51 5.66 23.82 9.47
CA VAL A 51 5.01 22.62 10.00
C VAL A 51 4.55 22.86 11.45
N THR A 52 3.24 22.88 11.70
CA THR A 52 2.67 22.96 13.06
C THR A 52 2.24 21.59 13.57
N SER A 53 2.35 21.34 14.88
CA SER A 53 2.04 20.06 15.53
C SER A 53 0.63 19.53 15.22
N SER A 54 -0.37 20.42 15.14
CA SER A 54 -1.76 20.05 14.82
C SER A 54 -1.91 19.49 13.41
N ILE A 55 -1.14 20.01 12.45
CA ILE A 55 -1.16 19.59 11.04
C ILE A 55 -0.55 18.18 10.89
N ILE A 56 0.43 17.83 11.72
CA ILE A 56 1.08 16.50 11.70
C ILE A 56 0.08 15.41 12.09
N ILE A 57 -0.74 15.63 13.12
CA ILE A 57 -1.72 14.63 13.58
C ILE A 57 -2.75 14.33 12.48
N GLU A 58 -3.27 15.37 11.83
CA GLU A 58 -4.21 15.22 10.71
C GLU A 58 -3.58 14.41 9.56
N LYS A 59 -2.34 14.72 9.19
CA LYS A 59 -1.60 14.01 8.15
C LYS A 59 -1.38 12.54 8.48
N VAL A 60 -1.07 12.22 9.74
CA VAL A 60 -0.92 10.83 10.19
C VAL A 60 -2.25 10.07 10.09
N ILE A 61 -3.36 10.67 10.51
CA ILE A 61 -4.69 10.05 10.41
C ILE A 61 -5.02 9.76 8.94
N ILE A 62 -4.82 10.72 8.05
CA ILE A 62 -5.03 10.56 6.61
C ILE A 62 -4.12 9.46 6.05
N ALA A 63 -2.84 9.43 6.44
CA ALA A 63 -1.88 8.42 6.01
C ALA A 63 -2.32 7.00 6.40
N VAL A 64 -2.80 6.81 7.64
CA VAL A 64 -3.28 5.51 8.13
C VAL A 64 -4.55 5.08 7.39
N ILE A 65 -5.54 5.96 7.27
CA ILE A 65 -6.80 5.67 6.56
C ILE A 65 -6.51 5.33 5.10
N GLY A 66 -5.72 6.19 4.42
CA GLY A 66 -5.30 5.98 3.04
C GLY A 66 -4.52 4.66 2.87
N GLY A 67 -3.61 4.35 3.79
CA GLY A 67 -2.86 3.11 3.80
C GLY A 67 -3.73 1.87 3.97
N ILE A 68 -4.77 1.92 4.82
CA ILE A 68 -5.75 0.84 4.97
C ILE A 68 -6.51 0.61 3.66
N PHE A 69 -7.06 1.66 3.06
CA PHE A 69 -7.79 1.54 1.78
C PHE A 69 -6.87 1.05 0.67
N PHE A 70 -5.67 1.60 0.55
CA PHE A 70 -4.69 1.20 -0.44
C PHE A 70 -4.30 -0.28 -0.28
N GLY A 71 -4.00 -0.72 0.95
CA GLY A 71 -3.69 -2.11 1.26
C GLY A 71 -4.86 -3.05 0.94
N LEU A 72 -6.10 -2.66 1.24
CA LEU A 72 -7.30 -3.45 0.93
C LEU A 72 -7.52 -3.61 -0.57
N ILE A 73 -7.46 -2.50 -1.32
CA ILE A 73 -7.67 -2.47 -2.77
C ILE A 73 -6.58 -3.29 -3.46
N THR A 74 -5.31 -3.04 -3.15
CA THR A 74 -4.18 -3.76 -3.76
C THR A 74 -4.19 -5.24 -3.43
N TRP A 75 -4.53 -5.62 -2.20
CA TRP A 75 -4.74 -7.02 -1.84
C TRP A 75 -5.82 -7.67 -2.72
N TRP A 76 -6.99 -7.03 -2.83
CA TRP A 76 -8.11 -7.56 -3.58
C TRP A 76 -7.81 -7.68 -5.08
N ILE A 77 -7.13 -6.69 -5.68
CA ILE A 77 -6.71 -6.74 -7.08
C ILE A 77 -5.76 -7.91 -7.32
N ASN A 78 -4.74 -8.06 -6.47
CA ASN A 78 -3.76 -9.14 -6.62
C ASN A 78 -4.39 -10.51 -6.39
N GLU A 79 -5.27 -10.65 -5.39
CA GLU A 79 -5.96 -11.91 -5.10
C GLU A 79 -6.91 -12.30 -6.25
N ARG A 80 -7.67 -11.34 -6.81
CA ARG A 80 -8.50 -11.59 -8.00
C ARG A 80 -7.67 -12.00 -9.22
N ARG A 81 -6.51 -11.37 -9.44
CA ARG A 81 -5.60 -11.77 -10.53
C ARG A 81 -5.07 -13.18 -10.30
N TYR A 82 -4.72 -13.52 -9.06
CA TYR A 82 -4.22 -14.84 -8.70
C TYR A 82 -5.27 -15.93 -8.86
N GLN A 83 -6.50 -15.71 -8.39
CA GLN A 83 -7.61 -16.67 -8.55
C GLN A 83 -7.90 -16.96 -10.03
N LYS A 84 -7.88 -15.93 -10.89
CA LYS A 84 -8.02 -16.13 -12.34
C LYS A 84 -6.92 -17.00 -12.94
N PHE A 85 -5.70 -16.91 -12.40
CA PHE A 85 -4.58 -17.77 -12.82
C PHE A 85 -4.78 -19.21 -12.37
N THR A 86 -5.18 -19.44 -11.11
CA THR A 86 -5.36 -20.80 -10.57
C THR A 86 -6.56 -21.52 -11.17
N ASN A 87 -7.64 -20.81 -11.51
CA ASN A 87 -8.83 -21.40 -12.15
C ASN A 87 -8.64 -21.73 -13.64
N HIS A 88 -7.50 -21.39 -14.25
CA HIS A 88 -7.16 -21.69 -15.65
C HIS A 88 -6.00 -22.71 -15.78
N GLN A 89 -5.54 -23.28 -14.65
CA GLN A 89 -4.64 -24.44 -14.63
C GLN A 89 -5.44 -25.70 -14.32
#